data_AF-A0A415ZLK5-F1
#
_entry.id   AF-A0A415ZLK5-F1
#
_cell.length_a   1.000
_cell.length_b   1.000
_cell.length_c   1.000
_cell.angle_alpha   90.00
_cell.angle_beta   90.00
_cell.angle_gamma   90.00
#
_symmetry.space_group_name_H-M   'P 1'
#
loop_
_entity.id
_entity.type
_entity.pdbx_description
1 polymer ?
#
loop_
_entity_poly.entity_id
_entity_poly.type
_entity_poly.pdbx_seq_one_letter_code
_entity_poly.pdbx_strand_id
1 'polypeptide(L)'
;MATVSVRNIESTSVTVRVSGVKKGDDLFFFVRRQDDSSDVSGTDYATATSTTMSTDIGGLEPDTAYIANVRVNNVWQTGAKFRTKTELNPYFYTGNIGTNSVTVYVEDLAYGQSIRVLIRPYNDSSTTVVNQDYSASGSSFSKTYKNLSPNTRYAINVRVDGSWLDADEFTTDKPAISKWSWSSSNGTASAAQTKAAYDALINKGALSDFSYKVWNDMCGKVIEIENALGQTWSTKYAQYTDTKMTTSDKRLTAKRFNSLRYNIGRSYSTGINEVASGDTVYAWYFTTLARCMNEWIDQI
;
A
#
# COMPACT_ATOMS: atom_id res chain seq x y z
N MET A 1 3.86 -4.91 -60.44
CA MET A 1 4.90 -5.09 -59.40
C MET A 1 4.22 -5.55 -58.13
N ALA A 2 4.84 -6.46 -57.39
CA ALA A 2 4.27 -6.90 -56.13
C ALA A 2 4.54 -5.82 -55.06
N THR A 3 3.60 -5.68 -54.12
CA THR A 3 3.69 -4.68 -53.06
C THR A 3 3.96 -5.38 -51.73
N VAL A 4 5.00 -4.93 -51.02
CA VAL A 4 5.31 -5.39 -49.66
C VAL A 4 4.67 -4.44 -48.65
N SER A 5 4.06 -5.00 -47.62
CA SER A 5 3.50 -4.27 -46.48
C SER A 5 3.72 -5.06 -45.19
N VAL A 6 3.64 -4.40 -44.04
CA VAL A 6 3.70 -5.06 -42.73
C VAL A 6 2.41 -4.84 -41.95
N ARG A 7 2.13 -5.73 -41.00
CA ARG A 7 1.05 -5.61 -40.01
C ARG A 7 1.44 -6.39 -38.74
N ASN A 8 0.63 -6.27 -37.69
CA ASN A 8 0.84 -6.98 -36.41
C ASN A 8 2.29 -6.82 -35.92
N ILE A 9 2.77 -5.58 -35.90
CA ILE A 9 4.12 -5.27 -35.43
C ILE A 9 4.11 -5.36 -33.91
N GLU A 10 4.88 -6.29 -33.36
CA GLU A 10 5.07 -6.47 -31.92
C GLU A 10 6.50 -6.09 -31.51
N SER A 11 6.86 -6.30 -30.24
CA SER A 11 8.20 -5.96 -29.75
C SER A 11 9.30 -6.81 -30.38
N THR A 12 8.99 -8.08 -30.71
CA THR A 12 9.98 -9.02 -31.23
C THR A 12 9.56 -9.72 -32.53
N SER A 13 8.44 -9.31 -33.14
CA SER A 13 7.92 -9.92 -34.36
C SER A 13 7.13 -8.98 -35.26
N VAL A 14 6.92 -9.40 -36.51
CA VAL A 14 6.07 -8.71 -37.49
C VAL A 14 5.45 -9.71 -38.46
N THR A 15 4.24 -9.42 -38.95
CA THR A 15 3.70 -10.12 -40.12
C THR A 15 4.10 -9.36 -41.39
N VAL A 16 4.95 -9.96 -42.23
CA VAL A 16 5.29 -9.44 -43.55
C VAL A 16 4.29 -9.96 -44.57
N ARG A 17 3.74 -9.07 -45.40
CA ARG A 17 2.75 -9.38 -46.43
C ARG A 17 3.25 -8.93 -47.79
N VAL A 18 3.03 -9.76 -48.80
CA VAL A 18 3.24 -9.43 -50.22
C VAL A 18 1.94 -9.63 -51.00
N SER A 19 1.56 -8.66 -51.82
CA SER A 19 0.37 -8.73 -52.69
C SER A 19 0.73 -8.47 -54.15
N GLY A 20 -0.04 -9.04 -55.08
CA GLY A 20 0.22 -8.92 -56.53
C GLY A 20 1.17 -10.00 -57.07
N VAL A 21 1.34 -11.08 -56.31
CA VAL A 21 2.03 -12.31 -56.75
C VAL A 21 1.05 -13.25 -57.47
N LYS A 22 1.55 -14.25 -58.17
CA LYS A 22 0.76 -15.30 -58.83
C LYS A 22 0.98 -16.63 -58.14
N LYS A 23 -0.02 -17.51 -58.20
CA LYS A 23 0.12 -18.88 -57.71
C LYS A 23 1.29 -19.56 -58.43
N GLY A 24 2.23 -20.10 -57.67
CA GLY A 24 3.45 -20.71 -58.17
C GLY A 24 4.69 -19.82 -58.16
N ASP A 25 4.58 -18.52 -57.83
CA ASP A 25 5.76 -17.65 -57.67
C ASP A 25 6.61 -18.08 -56.47
N ASP A 26 7.93 -18.08 -56.64
CA ASP A 26 8.91 -18.32 -55.58
C ASP A 26 9.11 -17.05 -54.74
N LEU A 27 8.89 -17.17 -53.43
CA LEU A 27 8.95 -16.07 -52.48
C LEU A 27 10.09 -16.30 -51.48
N PHE A 28 10.88 -15.27 -51.26
CA PHE A 28 11.84 -15.19 -50.16
C PHE A 28 11.58 -13.93 -49.35
N PHE A 29 11.14 -14.12 -48.11
CA PHE A 29 10.92 -13.05 -47.15
C PHE A 29 12.16 -12.90 -46.29
N PHE A 30 12.55 -11.66 -46.01
CA PHE A 30 13.50 -11.42 -44.94
C PHE A 30 13.28 -10.05 -44.30
N VAL A 31 13.70 -9.92 -43.05
CA VAL A 31 13.74 -8.66 -42.33
C VAL A 31 15.19 -8.33 -42.05
N ARG A 32 15.56 -7.07 -42.21
CA ARG A 32 16.88 -6.56 -41.87
C ARG A 32 16.79 -5.21 -41.17
N ARG A 33 17.80 -4.89 -40.37
CA ARG A 33 17.89 -3.57 -39.76
C ARG A 33 17.98 -2.46 -40.81
N GLN A 34 17.44 -1.29 -40.47
CA GLN A 34 17.50 -0.12 -41.35
C GLN A 34 18.89 0.53 -41.34
N ASP A 35 19.56 0.51 -40.20
CA ASP A 35 20.90 1.07 -39.96
C ASP A 35 22.04 0.11 -40.36
N ASP A 36 21.80 -1.20 -40.35
CA ASP A 36 22.74 -2.21 -40.83
C ASP A 36 22.08 -3.13 -41.88
N SER A 37 22.48 -2.98 -43.13
CA SER A 37 21.95 -3.81 -44.22
C SER A 37 22.45 -5.26 -44.22
N SER A 38 23.47 -5.57 -43.42
CA SER A 38 24.06 -6.92 -43.30
C SER A 38 23.40 -7.77 -42.21
N ASP A 39 22.70 -7.14 -41.26
CA ASP A 39 21.94 -7.83 -40.23
C ASP A 39 20.58 -8.29 -40.77
N VAL A 40 20.53 -9.56 -41.18
CA VAL A 40 19.29 -10.26 -41.53
C VAL A 40 18.77 -10.97 -40.29
N SER A 41 17.78 -10.37 -39.64
CA SER A 41 17.25 -10.81 -38.35
C SER A 41 16.17 -11.90 -38.48
N GLY A 42 15.73 -12.22 -39.69
CA GLY A 42 14.84 -13.35 -39.95
C GLY A 42 14.54 -13.58 -41.43
N THR A 43 14.29 -14.84 -41.81
CA THR A 43 14.06 -15.24 -43.21
C THR A 43 12.98 -16.31 -43.31
N ASP A 44 12.24 -16.32 -44.42
CA ASP A 44 11.31 -17.40 -44.75
C ASP A 44 11.24 -17.64 -46.27
N TYR A 45 10.94 -18.87 -46.67
CA TYR A 45 10.77 -19.28 -48.06
C TYR A 45 9.40 -19.88 -48.27
N ALA A 46 8.69 -19.43 -49.31
CA ALA A 46 7.39 -19.97 -49.65
C ALA A 46 7.16 -19.98 -51.16
N THR A 47 6.29 -20.87 -51.62
CA THR A 47 5.69 -20.77 -52.95
C THR A 47 4.32 -20.13 -52.81
N ALA A 48 4.04 -19.11 -53.62
CA ALA A 48 2.77 -18.40 -53.57
C ALA A 48 1.60 -19.35 -53.88
N THR A 49 0.65 -19.47 -52.95
CA THR A 49 -0.56 -20.27 -53.12
C THR A 49 -1.76 -19.43 -53.54
N SER A 50 -1.66 -18.11 -53.39
CA SER A 50 -2.68 -17.14 -53.76
C SER A 50 -2.03 -15.84 -54.28
N THR A 51 -2.85 -14.82 -54.61
CA THR A 51 -2.35 -13.50 -55.04
C THR A 51 -1.82 -12.63 -53.89
N THR A 52 -1.97 -13.10 -52.66
CA THR A 52 -1.44 -12.48 -51.44
C THR A 52 -0.83 -13.56 -50.55
N MET A 53 0.37 -13.32 -50.06
CA MET A 53 1.00 -14.19 -49.08
C MET A 53 1.45 -13.37 -47.88
N SER A 54 1.51 -14.00 -46.71
CA SER A 54 2.11 -13.40 -45.52
C SER A 54 2.82 -14.45 -44.70
N THR A 55 3.86 -14.02 -43.98
CA THR A 55 4.59 -14.83 -43.02
C THR A 55 4.90 -14.01 -41.78
N ASP A 56 5.00 -14.67 -40.64
CA ASP A 56 5.36 -14.06 -39.36
C ASP A 56 6.87 -14.24 -39.15
N ILE A 57 7.58 -13.12 -38.96
CA ILE A 57 9.02 -13.11 -38.70
C ILE A 57 9.20 -12.66 -37.25
N GLY A 58 9.78 -13.53 -36.42
CA GLY A 58 10.15 -13.26 -35.04
C GLY A 58 11.66 -13.06 -34.86
N GLY A 59 12.11 -12.92 -33.60
CA GLY A 59 13.53 -12.76 -33.25
C GLY A 59 14.07 -11.34 -33.46
N LEU A 60 13.19 -10.35 -33.58
CA LEU A 60 13.57 -8.96 -33.76
C LEU A 60 13.89 -8.31 -32.41
N GLU A 61 14.81 -7.35 -32.41
CA GLU A 61 15.06 -6.46 -31.26
C GLU A 61 13.89 -5.48 -31.05
N PRO A 62 13.44 -5.24 -29.80
CA PRO A 62 12.46 -4.20 -29.46
C PRO A 62 12.91 -2.78 -29.82
N ASP A 63 11.95 -1.88 -30.03
CA ASP A 63 12.14 -0.46 -30.42
C ASP A 63 13.23 -0.24 -31.49
N THR A 64 13.27 -1.11 -32.49
CA THR A 64 14.30 -1.11 -33.53
C THR A 64 13.68 -0.92 -34.91
N ALA A 65 14.33 -0.12 -35.75
CA ALA A 65 13.86 0.18 -37.09
C ALA A 65 14.35 -0.86 -38.11
N TYR A 66 13.43 -1.42 -38.88
CA TYR A 66 13.66 -2.50 -39.82
C TYR A 66 13.11 -2.19 -41.21
N ILE A 67 13.57 -2.97 -42.19
CA ILE A 67 13.00 -3.05 -43.53
C ILE A 67 12.60 -4.51 -43.77
N ALA A 68 11.31 -4.73 -44.04
CA ALA A 68 10.79 -6.00 -44.53
C ALA A 68 10.97 -6.05 -46.05
N ASN A 69 11.70 -7.05 -46.52
CA ASN A 69 12.01 -7.26 -47.93
C ASN A 69 11.43 -8.57 -48.43
N VAL A 70 10.99 -8.59 -49.70
CA VAL A 70 10.50 -9.81 -50.36
C VAL A 70 11.13 -9.91 -51.74
N ARG A 71 11.64 -11.09 -52.07
CA ARG A 71 12.04 -11.50 -53.42
C ARG A 71 10.92 -12.30 -54.05
N VAL A 72 10.53 -11.98 -55.28
CA VAL A 72 9.55 -12.73 -56.07
C VAL A 72 10.23 -13.19 -57.35
N ASN A 73 10.34 -14.50 -57.58
CA ASN A 73 11.03 -15.10 -58.75
C ASN A 73 12.41 -14.47 -59.01
N ASN A 74 13.24 -14.38 -57.97
CA ASN A 74 14.56 -13.74 -57.98
C ASN A 74 14.60 -12.22 -58.23
N VAL A 75 13.46 -11.53 -58.24
CA VAL A 75 13.38 -10.07 -58.36
C VAL A 75 13.02 -9.43 -57.02
N TRP A 76 13.86 -8.51 -56.55
CA TRP A 76 13.62 -7.76 -55.31
C TRP A 76 12.49 -6.76 -55.47
N GLN A 77 11.56 -6.78 -54.51
CA GLN A 77 10.51 -5.77 -54.40
C GLN A 77 10.97 -4.64 -53.47
N THR A 78 10.34 -3.47 -53.61
CA THR A 78 10.53 -2.35 -52.67
C THR A 78 10.12 -2.77 -51.27
N GLY A 79 11.05 -2.66 -50.31
CA GLY A 79 10.81 -3.06 -48.93
C GLY A 79 9.90 -2.10 -48.16
N ALA A 80 9.23 -2.62 -47.14
CA ALA A 80 8.39 -1.84 -46.23
C ALA A 80 9.16 -1.52 -44.94
N LYS A 81 9.25 -0.23 -44.59
CA LYS A 81 9.89 0.21 -43.34
C LYS A 81 8.93 0.05 -42.17
N PHE A 82 9.45 -0.35 -41.02
CA PHE A 82 8.69 -0.42 -39.78
C PHE A 82 9.62 -0.30 -38.56
N ARG A 83 9.03 -0.14 -37.38
CA ARG A 83 9.74 -0.14 -36.10
C ARG A 83 9.01 -1.08 -35.16
N THR A 84 9.70 -2.02 -34.55
CA THR A 84 9.13 -2.91 -33.52
C THR A 84 8.63 -2.09 -32.33
N LYS A 85 7.65 -2.62 -31.59
CA LYS A 85 7.19 -1.96 -30.36
C LYS A 85 8.30 -2.00 -29.30
N THR A 86 8.25 -1.09 -28.33
CA THR A 86 9.05 -1.20 -27.11
C THR A 86 8.62 -2.46 -26.34
N GLU A 87 9.57 -3.22 -25.82
CA GLU A 87 9.29 -4.29 -24.86
C GLU A 87 9.02 -3.66 -23.50
N LEU A 88 7.89 -3.99 -22.91
CA LEU A 88 7.52 -3.53 -21.58
C LEU A 88 7.91 -4.60 -20.57
N ASN A 89 8.55 -4.17 -19.49
CA ASN A 89 8.88 -4.99 -18.35
C ASN A 89 8.32 -4.35 -17.07
N PRO A 90 6.99 -4.45 -16.84
CA PRO A 90 6.35 -3.80 -15.70
C PRO A 90 7.00 -4.20 -14.38
N TYR A 91 7.20 -3.22 -13.51
CA TYR A 91 7.69 -3.44 -12.15
C TYR A 91 6.88 -2.58 -11.19
N PHE A 92 6.94 -2.92 -9.90
CA PHE A 92 6.25 -2.16 -8.87
C PHE A 92 7.17 -1.89 -7.69
N TYR A 93 6.82 -0.86 -6.93
CA TYR A 93 7.47 -0.53 -5.67
C TYR A 93 6.50 0.19 -4.73
N THR A 94 6.81 0.13 -3.44
CA THR A 94 6.12 0.90 -2.42
C THR A 94 6.77 2.28 -2.24
N GLY A 95 5.96 3.32 -2.07
CA GLY A 95 6.43 4.69 -1.81
C GLY A 95 6.05 5.14 -0.40
N ASN A 96 5.35 6.27 -0.28
CA ASN A 96 4.96 6.81 1.02
C ASN A 96 4.21 5.76 1.86
N ILE A 97 4.85 5.32 2.93
CA ILE A 97 4.27 4.51 3.99
C ILE A 97 3.89 5.47 5.11
N GLY A 98 2.70 5.27 5.67
CA GLY A 98 2.21 6.01 6.82
C GLY A 98 1.73 5.05 7.90
N THR A 99 1.23 5.61 9.00
CA THR A 99 0.74 4.83 10.15
C THR A 99 -0.39 3.87 9.79
N ASN A 100 -1.19 4.15 8.75
CA ASN A 100 -2.32 3.30 8.35
C ASN A 100 -2.50 3.23 6.83
N SER A 101 -1.42 3.50 6.08
CA SER A 101 -1.47 3.57 4.62
C SER A 101 -0.16 3.23 3.95
N VAL A 102 -0.25 2.86 2.68
CA VAL A 102 0.90 2.73 1.77
C VAL A 102 0.50 3.22 0.39
N THR A 103 1.40 3.90 -0.32
CA THR A 103 1.23 4.17 -1.75
C THR A 103 2.02 3.16 -2.57
N VAL A 104 1.35 2.58 -3.57
CA VAL A 104 1.92 1.60 -4.50
C VAL A 104 2.05 2.25 -5.86
N TYR A 105 3.20 2.05 -6.49
CA TYR A 105 3.49 2.48 -7.85
C TYR A 105 3.73 1.26 -8.73
N VAL A 106 3.23 1.30 -9.96
CA VAL A 106 3.53 0.33 -11.01
C VAL A 106 3.92 1.13 -12.24
N GLU A 107 5.06 0.80 -12.83
CA GLU A 107 5.67 1.53 -13.94
C GLU A 107 5.84 0.61 -15.15
N ASP A 108 6.17 1.20 -16.29
CA ASP A 108 6.41 0.52 -17.57
C ASP A 108 5.19 -0.27 -18.09
N LEU A 109 4.03 0.38 -18.01
CA LEU A 109 2.73 -0.17 -18.43
C LEU A 109 2.33 0.28 -19.85
N ALA A 110 1.49 -0.52 -20.49
CA ALA A 110 0.70 -0.10 -21.65
C ALA A 110 -0.72 0.33 -21.22
N TYR A 111 -1.32 1.22 -22.01
CA TYR A 111 -2.73 1.57 -21.86
C TYR A 111 -3.62 0.31 -21.97
N GLY A 112 -4.53 0.14 -21.02
CA GLY A 112 -5.50 -0.95 -20.99
C GLY A 112 -5.03 -2.22 -20.28
N GLN A 113 -3.76 -2.33 -19.87
CA GLN A 113 -3.29 -3.48 -19.09
C GLN A 113 -4.06 -3.60 -17.78
N SER A 114 -4.41 -4.84 -17.42
CA SER A 114 -5.06 -5.16 -16.16
C SER A 114 -4.04 -5.19 -15.03
N ILE A 115 -4.34 -4.55 -13.91
CA ILE A 115 -3.49 -4.49 -12.72
C ILE A 115 -4.27 -5.04 -11.54
N ARG A 116 -3.70 -5.98 -10.79
CA ARG A 116 -4.24 -6.41 -9.48
C ARG A 116 -3.24 -6.10 -8.39
N VAL A 117 -3.69 -5.46 -7.33
CA VAL A 117 -2.88 -5.25 -6.11
C VAL A 117 -3.46 -6.08 -4.98
N LEU A 118 -2.59 -6.89 -4.36
CA LEU A 118 -2.90 -7.73 -3.20
C LEU A 118 -2.01 -7.31 -2.03
N ILE A 119 -2.62 -6.97 -0.88
CA ILE A 119 -1.90 -6.67 0.38
C ILE A 119 -2.45 -7.57 1.48
N ARG A 120 -1.54 -8.23 2.22
CA ARG A 120 -1.84 -9.16 3.31
C ARG A 120 -0.87 -9.00 4.47
N PRO A 121 -1.26 -9.26 5.73
CA PRO A 121 -0.31 -9.29 6.83
C PRO A 121 0.79 -10.30 6.55
N TYR A 122 2.04 -9.96 6.83
CA TYR A 122 3.19 -10.77 6.44
C TYR A 122 3.14 -12.20 7.00
N ASN A 123 2.71 -12.32 8.26
CA ASN A 123 2.64 -13.59 8.98
C ASN A 123 1.29 -14.32 8.85
N ASP A 124 0.36 -13.79 8.04
CA ASP A 124 -0.96 -14.39 7.84
C ASP A 124 -1.37 -14.29 6.36
N SER A 125 -1.02 -15.31 5.59
CA SER A 125 -1.38 -15.39 4.18
C SER A 125 -2.86 -15.66 3.93
N SER A 126 -3.64 -16.00 4.96
CA SER A 126 -5.08 -16.28 4.84
C SER A 126 -5.92 -15.00 4.89
N THR A 127 -5.41 -13.95 5.54
CA THR A 127 -6.08 -12.65 5.63
C THR A 127 -5.66 -11.74 4.48
N THR A 128 -6.64 -11.24 3.74
CA THR A 128 -6.43 -10.25 2.68
C THR A 128 -7.02 -8.92 3.09
N VAL A 129 -6.20 -7.87 3.11
CA VAL A 129 -6.64 -6.51 3.47
C VAL A 129 -6.97 -5.70 2.21
N VAL A 130 -6.24 -5.94 1.13
CA VAL A 130 -6.51 -5.34 -0.18
C VAL A 130 -6.45 -6.44 -1.23
N ASN A 131 -7.46 -6.50 -2.09
CA ASN A 131 -7.47 -7.26 -3.33
C ASN A 131 -8.33 -6.50 -4.33
N GLN A 132 -7.69 -5.68 -5.16
CA GLN A 132 -8.38 -4.74 -6.05
C GLN A 132 -7.79 -4.82 -7.45
N ASP A 133 -8.68 -4.75 -8.43
CA ASP A 133 -8.37 -4.73 -9.87
C ASP A 133 -8.50 -3.32 -10.43
N TYR A 134 -7.61 -2.98 -11.37
CA TYR A 134 -7.57 -1.71 -12.09
C TYR A 134 -7.20 -1.94 -13.55
N SER A 135 -7.35 -0.88 -14.35
CA SER A 135 -6.85 -0.82 -15.73
C SER A 135 -5.87 0.34 -15.84
N ALA A 136 -4.71 0.09 -16.43
CA ALA A 136 -3.71 1.10 -16.71
C ALA A 136 -4.27 2.15 -17.69
N SER A 137 -4.19 3.43 -17.33
CA SER A 137 -4.61 4.54 -18.21
C SER A 137 -3.42 5.21 -18.91
N GLY A 138 -2.21 4.69 -18.75
CA GLY A 138 -0.96 5.23 -19.29
C GLY A 138 0.22 4.35 -18.94
N SER A 139 1.43 4.93 -18.92
CA SER A 139 2.68 4.22 -18.65
C SER A 139 2.94 3.90 -17.18
N SER A 140 2.10 4.44 -16.27
CA SER A 140 2.23 4.23 -14.84
C SER A 140 0.88 4.19 -14.13
N PHE A 141 0.89 3.60 -12.94
CA PHE A 141 -0.23 3.50 -12.03
C PHE A 141 0.25 3.86 -10.62
N SER A 142 -0.56 4.63 -9.89
CA SER A 142 -0.30 4.96 -8.48
C SER A 142 -1.57 4.91 -7.66
N LYS A 143 -1.50 4.28 -6.49
CA LYS A 143 -2.64 4.20 -5.56
C LYS A 143 -2.20 4.15 -4.10
N THR A 144 -2.83 4.99 -3.28
CA THR A 144 -2.73 4.90 -1.82
C THR A 144 -3.82 3.99 -1.25
N TYR A 145 -3.40 2.97 -0.53
CA TYR A 145 -4.26 2.10 0.28
C TYR A 145 -4.27 2.60 1.71
N LYS A 146 -5.45 2.62 2.33
CA LYS A 146 -5.68 3.14 3.69
C LYS A 146 -6.29 2.04 4.57
N ASN A 147 -6.49 2.36 5.85
CA ASN A 147 -7.08 1.46 6.86
C ASN A 147 -6.23 0.21 7.12
N LEU A 148 -4.90 0.32 6.94
CA LEU A 148 -3.95 -0.67 7.40
C LEU A 148 -3.74 -0.52 8.91
N SER A 149 -3.41 -1.62 9.58
CA SER A 149 -3.02 -1.61 10.99
C SER A 149 -1.66 -0.92 11.13
N PRO A 150 -1.47 -0.05 12.14
CA PRO A 150 -0.17 0.55 12.44
C PRO A 150 0.89 -0.45 12.88
N ASN A 151 2.15 -0.08 12.71
CA ASN A 151 3.34 -0.88 13.08
C ASN A 151 3.21 -2.36 12.67
N THR A 152 2.59 -2.61 11.52
CA THR A 152 2.26 -3.96 11.04
C THR A 152 3.00 -4.21 9.75
N ARG A 153 3.72 -5.33 9.70
CA ARG A 153 4.41 -5.79 8.49
C ARG A 153 3.40 -6.43 7.53
N TYR A 154 3.44 -6.00 6.29
CA TYR A 154 2.60 -6.49 5.19
C TYR A 154 3.48 -7.06 4.08
N ALA A 155 2.96 -8.08 3.40
CA ALA A 155 3.41 -8.47 2.08
C ALA A 155 2.49 -7.84 1.03
N ILE A 156 3.07 -7.39 -0.08
CA ILE A 156 2.37 -6.89 -1.24
C ILE A 156 2.77 -7.66 -2.49
N ASN A 157 1.78 -7.96 -3.33
CA ASN A 157 1.98 -8.56 -4.64
C ASN A 157 1.20 -7.76 -5.68
N VAL A 158 1.80 -7.56 -6.84
CA VAL A 158 1.16 -6.92 -7.99
C VAL A 158 1.13 -7.87 -9.18
N ARG A 159 -0.02 -7.98 -9.83
CA ARG A 159 -0.23 -8.75 -11.05
C ARG A 159 -0.51 -7.79 -12.21
N VAL A 160 0.14 -7.98 -13.35
CA VAL A 160 -0.15 -7.27 -14.59
C VAL A 160 -0.49 -8.30 -15.67
N ASP A 161 -1.63 -8.14 -16.35
CA ASP A 161 -2.10 -9.01 -17.45
C ASP A 161 -2.03 -10.51 -17.17
N GLY A 162 -2.31 -10.88 -15.93
CA GLY A 162 -2.34 -12.27 -15.52
C GLY A 162 -1.01 -12.80 -14.96
N SER A 163 0.08 -12.04 -15.02
CA SER A 163 1.40 -12.42 -14.49
C SER A 163 1.72 -11.66 -13.21
N TRP A 164 2.18 -12.37 -12.18
CA TRP A 164 2.70 -11.73 -10.96
C TRP A 164 4.08 -11.17 -11.26
N LEU A 165 4.32 -9.91 -10.87
CA LEU A 165 5.61 -9.25 -11.07
C LEU A 165 6.64 -9.79 -10.06
N ASP A 166 6.49 -9.38 -8.80
CA ASP A 166 7.30 -9.85 -7.67
C ASP A 166 6.51 -9.72 -6.35
N ALA A 167 7.15 -9.99 -5.22
CA ALA A 167 6.68 -9.66 -3.88
C ALA A 167 7.56 -8.55 -3.28
N ASP A 168 6.92 -7.61 -2.60
CA ASP A 168 7.60 -6.61 -1.77
C ASP A 168 6.98 -6.64 -0.37
N GLU A 169 7.66 -6.01 0.58
CA GLU A 169 7.25 -5.97 1.96
C GLU A 169 7.42 -4.57 2.54
N PHE A 170 6.49 -4.17 3.40
CA PHE A 170 6.57 -2.91 4.09
C PHE A 170 5.99 -3.02 5.50
N THR A 171 6.42 -2.13 6.38
CA THR A 171 5.86 -2.00 7.73
C THR A 171 5.26 -0.62 7.86
N THR A 172 3.96 -0.54 8.16
CA THR A 172 3.31 0.75 8.45
C THR A 172 3.99 1.45 9.62
N ASP A 173 3.99 2.78 9.61
CA ASP A 173 4.68 3.53 10.65
C ASP A 173 4.05 3.28 12.03
N LYS A 174 4.87 3.44 13.06
CA LYS A 174 4.38 3.54 14.43
C LYS A 174 3.50 4.78 14.59
N PRO A 175 2.39 4.69 15.32
CA PRO A 175 1.61 5.88 15.64
C PRO A 175 2.43 6.82 16.54
N ALA A 176 2.48 8.10 16.17
CA ALA A 176 3.18 9.12 16.94
C ALA A 176 2.30 9.59 18.12
N ILE A 177 2.40 8.90 19.27
CA ILE A 177 1.66 9.23 20.48
C ILE A 177 2.62 9.79 21.53
N SER A 178 2.31 10.99 22.03
CA SER A 178 3.07 11.57 23.13
C SER A 178 2.81 10.81 24.44
N LYS A 179 3.88 10.49 25.17
CA LYS A 179 3.78 9.93 26.52
C LYS A 179 3.08 10.88 27.48
N TRP A 180 2.36 10.32 28.44
CA TRP A 180 1.87 11.04 29.60
C TRP A 180 3.02 11.64 30.39
N SER A 181 2.86 12.90 30.79
CA SER A 181 3.81 13.63 31.61
C SER A 181 3.12 14.31 32.78
N TRP A 182 3.70 14.21 33.97
CA TRP A 182 3.23 14.92 35.16
C TRP A 182 3.72 16.37 35.24
N SER A 183 4.58 16.81 34.32
CA SER A 183 5.19 18.15 34.32
C SER A 183 4.76 19.02 33.13
N SER A 184 3.95 18.49 32.21
CA SER A 184 3.42 19.22 31.06
C SER A 184 1.91 19.03 30.92
N SER A 185 1.27 19.83 30.05
CA SER A 185 -0.12 19.58 29.69
C SER A 185 -0.23 18.29 28.85
N ASN A 186 -1.29 17.52 29.07
CA ASN A 186 -1.62 16.32 28.29
C ASN A 186 -2.94 16.48 27.50
N GLY A 187 -3.45 17.71 27.43
CA GLY A 187 -4.77 17.99 26.85
C GLY A 187 -5.33 19.31 27.36
N THR A 188 -6.39 19.23 28.17
CA THR A 188 -7.16 20.39 28.64
C THR A 188 -6.69 20.93 29.99
N ALA A 189 -6.00 20.13 30.81
CA ALA A 189 -5.37 20.59 32.04
C ALA A 189 -4.08 21.35 31.71
N SER A 190 -3.85 22.50 32.37
CA SER A 190 -2.57 23.18 32.22
C SER A 190 -1.42 22.36 32.82
N ALA A 191 -0.18 22.68 32.44
CA ALA A 191 1.01 22.07 33.05
C ALA A 191 1.03 22.26 34.58
N ALA A 192 0.61 23.44 35.06
CA ALA A 192 0.50 23.71 36.49
C ALA A 192 -0.56 22.84 37.18
N GLN A 193 -1.72 22.62 36.56
CA GLN A 193 -2.76 21.73 37.09
C GLN A 193 -2.31 20.27 37.12
N THR A 194 -1.60 19.83 36.08
CA THR A 194 -1.05 18.47 36.00
C THR A 194 0.01 18.24 37.07
N LYS A 195 0.91 19.23 37.27
CA LYS A 195 1.94 19.19 38.30
C LYS A 195 1.34 19.21 39.71
N ALA A 196 0.38 20.10 39.98
CA ALA A 196 -0.31 20.14 41.27
C ALA A 196 -1.03 18.81 41.59
N ALA A 197 -1.66 18.20 40.59
CA ALA A 197 -2.26 16.88 40.74
C ALA A 197 -1.22 15.81 41.11
N TYR A 198 -0.07 15.81 40.44
CA TYR A 198 1.02 14.88 40.78
C TYR A 198 1.57 15.10 42.19
N ASP A 199 1.84 16.35 42.56
CA ASP A 199 2.35 16.71 43.88
C ASP A 199 1.36 16.28 44.98
N ALA A 200 0.05 16.44 44.74
CA ALA A 200 -0.97 15.96 45.66
C ALA A 200 -1.00 14.43 45.79
N LEU A 201 -0.82 13.69 44.68
CA LEU A 201 -0.77 12.23 44.70
C LEU A 201 0.42 11.69 45.50
N ILE A 202 1.61 12.29 45.36
CA ILE A 202 2.84 11.79 46.00
C ILE A 202 3.03 12.31 47.43
N ASN A 203 2.51 13.49 47.77
CA ASN A 203 2.72 14.13 49.07
C ASN A 203 1.49 14.09 49.99
N LYS A 204 0.45 13.32 49.64
CA LYS A 204 -0.84 13.31 50.38
C LYS A 204 -1.47 14.72 50.47
N GLY A 205 -1.41 15.46 49.37
CA GLY A 205 -1.95 16.81 49.26
C GLY A 205 -3.47 16.85 49.19
N ALA A 206 -4.03 18.04 48.96
CA ALA A 206 -5.47 18.23 48.94
C ALA A 206 -6.10 17.60 47.69
N LEU A 207 -7.26 16.96 47.84
CA LEU A 207 -8.01 16.40 46.71
C LEU A 207 -8.42 17.47 45.67
N SER A 208 -8.56 18.73 46.10
CA SER A 208 -8.85 19.86 45.21
C SER A 208 -7.76 20.12 44.18
N ASP A 209 -6.52 19.70 44.45
CA ASP A 209 -5.38 19.88 43.55
C ASP A 209 -5.39 18.84 42.42
N PHE A 210 -6.10 17.72 42.62
CA PHE A 210 -6.38 16.77 41.55
C PHE A 210 -7.58 17.23 40.72
N SER A 211 -7.31 18.08 39.73
CA SER A 211 -8.35 18.64 38.86
C SER A 211 -9.08 17.58 38.05
N TYR A 212 -10.39 17.71 37.90
CA TYR A 212 -11.21 16.90 36.98
C TYR A 212 -10.71 16.98 35.52
N LYS A 213 -9.99 18.05 35.16
CA LYS A 213 -9.33 18.16 33.85
C LYS A 213 -8.21 17.15 33.69
N VAL A 214 -7.43 16.89 34.74
CA VAL A 214 -6.36 15.88 34.72
C VAL A 214 -6.96 14.48 34.56
N TRP A 215 -8.06 14.18 35.27
CA TRP A 215 -8.83 12.95 35.05
C TRP A 215 -9.29 12.79 33.59
N ASN A 216 -9.87 13.85 33.03
CA ASN A 216 -10.34 13.84 31.64
C ASN A 216 -9.19 13.69 30.64
N ASP A 217 -8.02 14.27 30.90
CA ASP A 217 -6.84 14.12 30.06
C ASP A 217 -6.31 12.68 30.11
N MET A 218 -6.36 12.00 31.26
CA MET A 218 -6.01 10.57 31.33
C MET A 218 -6.97 9.73 30.47
N CYS A 219 -8.29 10.00 30.54
CA CYS A 219 -9.26 9.36 29.65
C CYS A 219 -8.98 9.67 28.17
N GLY A 220 -8.62 10.93 27.88
CA GLY A 220 -8.23 11.41 26.55
C GLY A 220 -7.01 10.67 25.99
N LYS A 221 -6.00 10.42 26.82
CA LYS A 221 -4.80 9.70 26.41
C LYS A 221 -5.09 8.24 26.07
N VAL A 222 -5.95 7.57 26.84
CA VAL A 222 -6.35 6.19 26.54
C VAL A 222 -7.11 6.09 25.22
N ILE A 223 -8.07 7.00 24.96
CA ILE A 223 -8.80 6.98 23.67
C ILE A 223 -7.88 7.33 22.49
N GLU A 224 -6.89 8.21 22.68
CA GLU A 224 -5.87 8.49 21.67
C GLU A 224 -5.07 7.24 21.31
N ILE A 225 -4.63 6.46 22.31
CA ILE A 225 -3.91 5.20 22.11
C ILE A 225 -4.79 4.16 21.41
N GLU A 226 -6.03 3.97 21.87
CA GLU A 226 -6.98 3.03 21.25
C GLU A 226 -7.24 3.38 19.79
N ASN A 227 -7.56 4.65 19.49
CA ASN A 227 -7.85 5.11 18.13
C ASN A 227 -6.65 4.95 17.22
N ALA A 228 -5.45 5.24 17.73
CA ALA A 228 -4.21 5.06 16.98
C ALA A 228 -4.00 3.60 16.57
N LEU A 229 -4.42 2.64 17.39
CA LEU A 229 -4.39 1.21 17.11
C LEU A 229 -5.61 0.67 16.33
N GLY A 230 -6.54 1.54 15.92
CA GLY A 230 -7.80 1.13 15.29
C GLY A 230 -8.77 0.42 16.24
N GLN A 231 -8.59 0.57 17.56
CA GLN A 231 -9.44 0.01 18.60
C GLN A 231 -10.50 1.02 19.07
N THR A 232 -11.37 0.58 19.97
CA THR A 232 -12.45 1.40 20.52
C THR A 232 -12.60 1.21 22.03
N TRP A 233 -13.00 2.30 22.70
CA TRP A 233 -13.27 2.32 24.13
C TRP A 233 -14.30 1.25 24.52
N SER A 234 -13.93 0.37 25.45
CA SER A 234 -14.88 -0.60 26.00
C SER A 234 -15.93 0.05 26.87
N THR A 235 -17.17 -0.32 26.61
CA THR A 235 -18.35 0.13 27.33
C THR A 235 -18.70 -0.74 28.54
N LYS A 236 -17.84 -1.73 28.89
CA LYS A 236 -18.07 -2.67 30.01
C LYS A 236 -18.49 -1.98 31.30
N TYR A 237 -17.81 -0.87 31.66
CA TYR A 237 -18.17 -0.08 32.84
C TYR A 237 -18.90 1.20 32.46
N ALA A 238 -18.39 2.00 31.52
CA ALA A 238 -19.04 3.22 31.08
C ALA A 238 -18.60 3.57 29.65
N GLN A 239 -19.43 4.33 28.94
CA GLN A 239 -19.03 4.99 27.70
C GLN A 239 -17.89 5.98 27.98
N TYR A 240 -17.09 6.32 26.97
CA TYR A 240 -16.01 7.31 27.09
C TYR A 240 -16.52 8.65 27.66
N THR A 241 -17.64 9.14 27.14
CA THR A 241 -18.26 10.40 27.58
C THR A 241 -18.71 10.35 29.04
N ASP A 242 -19.24 9.22 29.50
CA ASP A 242 -19.73 9.04 30.87
C ASP A 242 -18.58 8.84 31.87
N THR A 243 -17.43 8.37 31.37
CA THR A 243 -16.21 8.21 32.16
C THR A 243 -15.63 9.57 32.53
N LYS A 244 -15.81 10.58 31.67
CA LYS A 244 -15.37 11.95 31.93
C LYS A 244 -16.18 12.64 33.03
N MET A 245 -15.54 13.62 33.64
CA MET A 245 -16.11 14.54 34.61
C MET A 245 -16.39 15.90 33.97
N THR A 246 -17.30 16.66 34.57
CA THR A 246 -17.64 18.02 34.14
C THR A 246 -17.42 19.00 35.29
N THR A 247 -17.56 20.30 35.02
CA THR A 247 -17.50 21.32 36.08
C THR A 247 -18.61 21.16 37.12
N SER A 248 -19.79 20.67 36.70
CA SER A 248 -20.93 20.42 37.59
C SER A 248 -20.92 19.03 38.22
N ASP A 249 -20.20 18.06 37.65
CA ASP A 249 -20.04 16.71 38.18
C ASP A 249 -18.56 16.29 38.16
N LYS A 250 -17.89 16.58 39.28
CA LYS A 250 -16.46 16.27 39.52
C LYS A 250 -16.28 14.99 40.35
N ARG A 251 -17.33 14.18 40.51
CA ARG A 251 -17.27 13.02 41.41
C ARG A 251 -16.55 11.85 40.73
N LEU A 252 -15.50 11.34 41.36
CA LEU A 252 -14.93 10.04 40.98
C LEU A 252 -15.84 8.93 41.51
N THR A 253 -16.52 8.23 40.60
CA THR A 253 -17.33 7.06 40.94
C THR A 253 -16.54 5.79 40.64
N ALA A 254 -16.89 4.69 41.31
CA ALA A 254 -16.34 3.37 41.01
C ALA A 254 -16.47 3.01 39.52
N LYS A 255 -17.62 3.35 38.92
CA LYS A 255 -17.89 3.17 37.48
C LYS A 255 -16.88 3.92 36.60
N ARG A 256 -16.62 5.21 36.87
CA ARG A 256 -15.63 6.01 36.14
C ARG A 256 -14.22 5.45 36.30
N PHE A 257 -13.84 5.12 37.54
CA PHE A 257 -12.51 4.57 37.84
C PHE A 257 -12.27 3.23 37.13
N ASN A 258 -13.19 2.27 37.30
CA ASN A 258 -13.10 0.95 36.67
C ASN A 258 -13.12 1.06 35.15
N SER A 259 -13.85 2.02 34.57
CA SER A 259 -13.86 2.26 33.13
C SER A 259 -12.47 2.62 32.59
N LEU A 260 -11.82 3.65 33.14
CA LEU A 260 -10.46 4.03 32.72
C LEU A 260 -9.46 2.88 32.93
N ARG A 261 -9.46 2.32 34.14
CA ARG A 261 -8.54 1.25 34.53
C ARG A 261 -8.70 -0.01 33.67
N TYR A 262 -9.93 -0.35 33.28
CA TYR A 262 -10.21 -1.51 32.43
C TYR A 262 -9.75 -1.27 31.00
N ASN A 263 -10.01 -0.07 30.45
CA ASN A 263 -9.58 0.26 29.10
C ASN A 263 -8.05 0.17 28.95
N ILE A 264 -7.29 0.65 29.94
CA ILE A 264 -5.82 0.43 30.00
C ILE A 264 -5.51 -1.06 30.18
N GLY A 265 -6.17 -1.71 31.15
CA GLY A 265 -5.91 -3.09 31.58
C GLY A 265 -6.11 -4.17 30.51
N ARG A 266 -6.89 -3.90 29.46
CA ARG A 266 -7.07 -4.82 28.33
C ARG A 266 -5.81 -4.96 27.48
N SER A 267 -5.00 -3.91 27.41
CA SER A 267 -3.81 -3.85 26.56
C SER A 267 -2.53 -3.93 27.37
N TYR A 268 -2.53 -3.36 28.58
CA TYR A 268 -1.41 -3.43 29.50
C TYR A 268 -1.90 -3.62 30.94
N SER A 269 -1.50 -4.72 31.58
CA SER A 269 -1.96 -5.05 32.93
C SER A 269 -1.63 -3.93 33.92
N THR A 270 -2.66 -3.43 34.61
CA THR A 270 -2.50 -2.35 35.59
C THR A 270 -2.15 -2.85 36.99
N GLY A 271 -2.35 -4.14 37.27
CA GLY A 271 -2.16 -4.73 38.61
C GLY A 271 -3.07 -4.20 39.72
N ILE A 272 -3.98 -3.28 39.39
CA ILE A 272 -4.98 -2.72 40.31
C ILE A 272 -6.12 -3.74 40.41
N ASN A 273 -7.05 -3.67 41.37
CA ASN A 273 -8.31 -4.45 41.37
C ASN A 273 -9.53 -3.56 41.06
N GLU A 274 -10.64 -4.18 40.63
CA GLU A 274 -11.89 -3.44 40.48
C GLU A 274 -12.32 -2.87 41.83
N VAL A 275 -12.83 -1.64 41.85
CA VAL A 275 -13.31 -0.98 43.07
C VAL A 275 -14.83 -0.98 43.11
N ALA A 276 -15.40 -1.17 44.30
CA ALA A 276 -16.83 -1.00 44.57
C ALA A 276 -17.13 0.43 45.05
N SER A 277 -18.41 0.79 45.09
CA SER A 277 -18.82 2.08 45.67
C SER A 277 -18.52 2.10 47.17
N GLY A 278 -17.76 3.11 47.62
CA GLY A 278 -17.32 3.24 49.01
C GLY A 278 -15.87 2.78 49.23
N ASP A 279 -15.29 2.04 48.29
CA ASP A 279 -13.89 1.65 48.36
C ASP A 279 -12.94 2.85 48.22
N THR A 280 -11.77 2.73 48.84
CA THR A 280 -10.71 3.72 48.72
C THR A 280 -10.00 3.58 47.37
N VAL A 281 -9.99 4.67 46.60
CA VAL A 281 -9.13 4.82 45.41
C VAL A 281 -7.82 5.46 45.86
N TYR A 282 -6.75 4.67 45.92
CA TYR A 282 -5.45 5.16 46.39
C TYR A 282 -4.74 6.05 45.36
N ALA A 283 -3.98 7.03 45.84
CA ALA A 283 -3.22 7.95 44.99
C ALA A 283 -2.24 7.22 44.04
N TRP A 284 -1.60 6.14 44.51
CA TRP A 284 -0.65 5.36 43.70
C TRP A 284 -1.30 4.66 42.49
N TYR A 285 -2.63 4.48 42.49
CA TYR A 285 -3.33 3.96 41.33
C TYR A 285 -3.16 4.89 40.12
N PHE A 286 -3.26 6.21 40.30
CA PHE A 286 -3.18 7.16 39.18
C PHE A 286 -1.78 7.22 38.56
N THR A 287 -0.73 7.20 39.39
CA THR A 287 0.66 7.14 38.89
C THR A 287 0.94 5.81 38.19
N THR A 288 0.35 4.72 38.69
CA THR A 288 0.42 3.40 38.03
C THR A 288 -0.28 3.40 36.67
N LEU A 289 -1.51 3.92 36.58
CA LEU A 289 -2.23 4.04 35.32
C LEU A 289 -1.46 4.89 34.30
N ALA A 290 -0.89 6.02 34.73
CA ALA A 290 -0.03 6.87 33.90
C ALA A 290 1.20 6.12 33.36
N ARG A 291 1.89 5.36 34.21
CA ARG A 291 2.99 4.51 33.79
C ARG A 291 2.53 3.44 32.80
N CYS A 292 1.45 2.73 33.08
CA CYS A 292 0.91 1.71 32.18
C CYS A 292 0.52 2.28 30.81
N MET A 293 -0.01 3.51 30.73
CA MET A 293 -0.24 4.18 29.45
C MET A 293 1.06 4.42 28.68
N ASN A 294 2.13 4.86 29.36
CA ASN A 294 3.43 5.09 28.71
C ASN A 294 4.10 3.79 28.25
N GLU A 295 4.04 2.74 29.07
CA GLU A 295 4.53 1.41 28.72
C GLU A 295 3.76 0.83 27.53
N TRP A 296 2.44 1.04 27.51
CA TRP A 296 1.62 0.66 26.36
C TRP A 296 2.08 1.42 25.10
N ILE A 297 2.30 2.75 25.18
CA ILE A 297 2.85 3.54 24.07
C ILE A 297 4.24 3.06 23.62
N ASP A 298 5.06 2.49 24.50
CA ASP A 298 6.37 1.95 24.11
C ASP A 298 6.28 0.61 23.37
N GLN A 299 5.18 -0.12 23.53
CA GLN A 299 4.96 -1.43 22.91
C GLN A 299 4.27 -1.37 21.55
N ILE A 300 3.68 -0.22 21.18
CA ILE A 300 3.01 -0.05 19.88
C ILE A 300 3.97 0.21 18.72
#